data_AF-A0A0W1QFQ0-F1
#
_entry.id   AF-A0A0W1QFQ0-F1
#
_cell.length_a   1.000
_cell.length_b   1.000
_cell.length_c   1.000
_cell.angle_alpha   90.00
_cell.angle_beta   90.00
_cell.angle_gamma   90.00
#
_symmetry.space_group_name_H-M   'P 1'
#
loop_
_entity.id
_entity.type
_entity.pdbx_description
1 polymer ?
#
loop_
_entity_poly.entity_id
_entity_poly.type
_entity_poly.pdbx_seq_one_letter_code
_entity_poly.pdbx_strand_id
1 'polypeptide(L)'
;MGGDYQTTIDRAGRAIAAGSVLGGLLILALLLASGQRSPAGLLAGGMVGALCVAVALTAVAGPIWLALHACGFRRGRHAAWLIGLLGLGLFAGVQGHGTGLFTIAPIDTRSWLLGLAAKTALGIAVAAAAAGIGIVMWRIAYSSIRS
;
A
#
# COMPACT_ATOMS: atom_id res chain seq x y z
N MET A 1 -28.59 -8.19 -17.93
CA MET A 1 -27.60 -9.28 -17.86
C MET A 1 -26.59 -8.94 -16.77
N GLY A 2 -26.95 -9.22 -15.51
CA GLY A 2 -26.06 -9.02 -14.37
C GLY A 2 -25.18 -10.25 -14.24
N GLY A 3 -23.93 -10.16 -14.68
CA GLY A 3 -22.97 -11.23 -14.44
C GLY A 3 -22.75 -11.36 -12.93
N ASP A 4 -22.96 -12.56 -12.40
CA ASP A 4 -22.70 -12.88 -11.01
C ASP A 4 -21.22 -12.71 -10.70
N TYR A 5 -20.90 -11.55 -10.12
CA TYR A 5 -19.58 -11.27 -9.55
C TYR A 5 -19.43 -12.04 -8.24
N GLN A 6 -19.22 -13.36 -8.32
CA GLN A 6 -18.94 -14.18 -7.14
C GLN A 6 -17.47 -14.05 -6.74
N THR A 7 -17.23 -13.34 -5.65
CA THR A 7 -15.97 -13.36 -4.92
C THR A 7 -15.99 -14.54 -3.96
N THR A 8 -15.19 -15.57 -4.22
CA THR A 8 -15.05 -16.72 -3.30
C THR A 8 -13.96 -16.44 -2.27
N ILE A 9 -14.06 -17.08 -1.10
CA ILE A 9 -13.08 -16.91 -0.01
C ILE A 9 -11.64 -17.26 -0.47
N ASP A 10 -11.50 -18.23 -1.38
CA ASP A 10 -10.22 -18.59 -2.01
C ASP A 10 -9.64 -17.49 -2.89
N ARG A 11 -10.49 -16.67 -3.52
CA ARG A 11 -10.03 -15.53 -4.34
C ARG A 11 -9.63 -14.36 -3.45
N ALA A 12 -10.35 -14.13 -2.35
CA ALA A 12 -9.96 -13.15 -1.34
C ALA A 12 -8.60 -13.53 -0.74
N GLY A 13 -8.40 -14.79 -0.37
CA GLY A 13 -7.12 -15.31 0.11
C GLY A 13 -5.98 -15.11 -0.89
N ARG A 14 -6.19 -15.43 -2.18
CA ARG A 14 -5.20 -15.18 -3.24
C ARG A 14 -4.90 -13.71 -3.47
N ALA A 15 -5.91 -12.84 -3.38
CA ALA A 15 -5.72 -11.40 -3.51
C ALA A 15 -4.88 -10.86 -2.34
N ILE A 16 -5.17 -11.28 -1.10
CA ILE A 16 -4.38 -10.88 0.08
C ILE A 16 -2.95 -11.40 -0.04
N ALA A 17 -2.75 -12.66 -0.44
CA ALA A 17 -1.41 -13.22 -0.65
C ALA A 17 -0.62 -12.41 -1.70
N ALA A 18 -1.23 -12.09 -2.85
CA ALA A 18 -0.60 -11.28 -3.87
C ALA A 18 -0.27 -9.86 -3.38
N GLY A 19 -1.19 -9.22 -2.66
CA GLY A 19 -0.96 -7.91 -2.08
C GLY A 19 0.17 -7.89 -1.05
N SER A 20 0.29 -8.96 -0.26
CA SER A 20 1.35 -9.14 0.74
C SER A 20 2.73 -9.32 0.09
N VAL A 21 2.81 -10.13 -0.97
CA VAL A 21 4.03 -10.31 -1.77
C VAL A 21 4.46 -8.99 -2.41
N LEU A 22 3.54 -8.27 -3.04
CA LEU A 22 3.83 -6.98 -3.67
C LEU A 22 4.26 -5.93 -2.63
N GLY A 23 3.63 -5.90 -1.46
CA GLY A 23 4.04 -5.05 -0.35
C GLY A 23 5.44 -5.37 0.18
N GLY A 24 5.77 -6.67 0.30
CA GLY A 24 7.12 -7.12 0.66
C GLY A 24 8.16 -6.71 -0.38
N LEU A 25 7.84 -6.83 -1.68
CA LEU A 25 8.71 -6.37 -2.77
C LEU A 25 8.92 -4.84 -2.73
N LEU A 26 7.88 -4.07 -2.40
CA LEU A 26 8.01 -2.62 -2.20
C LEU A 26 8.97 -2.30 -1.05
N ILE A 27 8.84 -2.98 0.09
CA ILE A 27 9.74 -2.82 1.23
C ILE A 27 11.18 -3.18 0.85
N LEU A 28 11.38 -4.27 0.11
CA LEU A 28 12.70 -4.65 -0.41
C LEU A 28 13.30 -3.57 -1.31
N ALA A 29 12.52 -3.01 -2.22
CA ALA A 29 12.96 -1.93 -3.09
C ALA A 29 13.37 -0.68 -2.29
N LEU A 30 12.61 -0.33 -1.23
CA LEU A 30 12.93 0.78 -0.34
C LEU A 30 14.21 0.52 0.47
N LEU A 31 14.43 -0.70 0.95
CA LEU A 31 15.66 -1.08 1.65
C LEU A 31 16.88 -1.03 0.73
N LEU A 32 16.75 -1.50 -0.51
CA LEU A 32 17.82 -1.38 -1.49
C LEU A 32 18.13 0.09 -1.80
N ALA A 33 17.10 0.93 -1.94
CA ALA A 33 17.24 2.36 -2.16
C ALA A 33 17.86 3.10 -0.96
N SER A 34 17.68 2.60 0.27
CA SER A 34 18.33 3.15 1.46
C SER A 34 19.79 2.71 1.63
N GLY A 35 20.30 1.89 0.72
CA GLY A 35 21.68 1.39 0.74
C GLY A 35 21.87 0.11 1.55
N GLN A 36 20.80 -0.53 2.03
CA GLN A 36 20.90 -1.83 2.69
C GLN A 36 21.33 -2.90 1.67
N ARG A 37 22.46 -3.56 1.93
CA ARG A 37 23.03 -4.61 1.07
C ARG A 37 23.17 -5.96 1.75
N SER A 38 22.95 -6.03 3.07
CA SER A 38 23.06 -7.30 3.79
C SER A 38 21.95 -8.27 3.34
N PRO A 39 22.27 -9.48 2.86
CA PRO A 39 21.26 -10.43 2.38
C PRO A 39 20.25 -10.80 3.48
N ALA A 40 20.75 -11.01 4.70
CA ALA A 40 19.92 -11.32 5.86
C ALA A 40 18.99 -10.14 6.23
N GLY A 41 19.48 -8.90 6.17
CA GLY A 41 18.67 -7.71 6.45
C GLY A 41 17.60 -7.45 5.39
N LEU A 42 17.91 -7.74 4.12
CA LEU A 42 16.93 -7.67 3.03
C LEU A 42 15.85 -8.75 3.19
N LEU A 43 16.23 -10.01 3.41
CA LEU A 43 15.27 -11.10 3.61
C LEU A 43 14.37 -10.85 4.83
N ALA A 44 14.96 -10.51 5.98
CA ALA A 44 14.20 -10.22 7.19
C ALA A 44 13.28 -9.01 7.00
N GLY A 45 13.78 -7.92 6.43
CA GLY A 45 12.99 -6.72 6.15
C GLY A 45 11.86 -6.97 5.17
N GLY A 46 12.10 -7.74 4.11
CA GLY A 46 11.08 -8.15 3.14
C GLY A 46 10.00 -9.04 3.75
N MET A 47 10.37 -10.01 4.59
CA MET A 47 9.43 -10.91 5.28
C MET A 47 8.58 -10.16 6.30
N VAL A 48 9.21 -9.33 7.15
CA VAL A 48 8.50 -8.49 8.12
C VAL A 48 7.57 -7.51 7.39
N GLY A 49 8.06 -6.89 6.31
CA GLY A 49 7.26 -6.01 5.46
C GLY A 49 6.04 -6.71 4.87
N ALA A 50 6.21 -7.90 4.30
CA ALA A 50 5.12 -8.70 3.75
C ALA A 50 4.07 -9.08 4.82
N LEU A 51 4.52 -9.47 6.02
CA LEU A 51 3.63 -9.79 7.14
C LEU A 51 2.84 -8.56 7.61
N CYS A 52 3.51 -7.43 7.81
CA CYS A 52 2.85 -6.18 8.20
C CYS A 52 1.84 -5.73 7.15
N VAL A 53 2.16 -5.86 5.86
CA VAL A 53 1.22 -5.56 4.77
C VAL A 53 0.04 -6.51 4.78
N ALA A 54 0.25 -7.82 4.99
CA ALA A 54 -0.83 -8.80 5.09
C ALA A 54 -1.81 -8.45 6.22
N VAL A 55 -1.28 -8.11 7.40
CA VAL A 55 -2.07 -7.68 8.56
C VAL A 55 -2.82 -6.39 8.26
N ALA A 56 -2.15 -5.37 7.69
CA ALA A 56 -2.78 -4.09 7.36
C ALA A 56 -3.89 -4.24 6.31
N LEU A 57 -3.67 -5.04 5.26
CA LEU A 57 -4.68 -5.34 4.25
C LEU A 57 -5.88 -6.06 4.87
N THR A 58 -5.64 -7.03 5.74
CA THR A 58 -6.72 -7.79 6.38
C THR A 58 -7.52 -6.94 7.36
N ALA A 59 -6.84 -6.17 8.22
CA ALA A 59 -7.46 -5.37 9.27
C ALA A 59 -8.14 -4.11 8.75
N VAL A 60 -7.58 -3.46 7.72
CA VAL A 60 -8.05 -2.15 7.22
C VAL A 60 -8.75 -2.30 5.88
N ALA A 61 -8.10 -2.92 4.90
CA ALA A 61 -8.67 -3.01 3.55
C ALA A 61 -9.85 -3.99 3.49
N GLY A 62 -9.86 -5.05 4.31
CA GLY A 62 -10.97 -6.02 4.41
C GLY A 62 -12.31 -5.37 4.77
N PRO A 63 -12.43 -4.68 5.93
CA PRO A 63 -13.67 -4.01 6.33
C PRO A 63 -14.11 -2.92 5.35
N ILE A 64 -13.17 -2.12 4.84
CA ILE A 64 -13.45 -1.05 3.87
C ILE A 64 -13.97 -1.63 2.55
N TRP A 65 -13.38 -2.73 2.09
CA TRP A 65 -13.83 -3.43 0.88
C TRP A 65 -15.24 -4.01 1.05
N LEU A 66 -15.55 -4.59 2.22
CA LEU A 66 -16.90 -5.06 2.54
C LEU A 66 -17.92 -3.92 2.53
N ALA A 67 -17.59 -2.79 3.14
CA ALA A 67 -18.45 -1.60 3.16
C ALA A 67 -18.74 -1.09 1.74
N LEU A 68 -17.71 -0.97 0.89
CA LEU A 68 -17.90 -0.60 -0.51
C LEU A 68 -18.74 -1.60 -1.29
N HIS A 69 -18.52 -2.88 -1.04
CA HIS A 69 -19.25 -3.94 -1.71
C HIS A 69 -20.75 -3.89 -1.35
N ALA A 70 -21.06 -3.63 -0.07
CA ALA A 70 -22.42 -3.43 0.42
C ALA A 70 -23.09 -2.19 -0.21
N CYS A 71 -22.32 -1.13 -0.46
CA CYS A 71 -22.81 0.09 -1.15
C CYS A 71 -22.84 -0.03 -2.69
N GLY A 72 -22.53 -1.20 -3.27
CA GLY A 72 -22.57 -1.44 -4.73
C GLY A 72 -21.36 -0.89 -5.52
N PHE A 73 -20.33 -0.36 -4.86
CA PHE A 73 -19.14 0.18 -5.51
C PHE A 73 -18.14 -0.92 -5.90
N ARG A 74 -18.38 -1.58 -7.05
CA ARG A 74 -17.59 -2.73 -7.52
C ARG A 74 -16.45 -2.40 -8.49
N ARG A 75 -16.25 -1.13 -8.85
CA ARG A 75 -15.22 -0.74 -9.86
C ARG A 75 -13.81 -0.75 -9.27
N GLY A 76 -12.85 -1.32 -10.01
CA GLY A 76 -11.44 -1.38 -9.62
C GLY A 76 -10.77 -0.03 -9.40
N ARG A 77 -11.32 1.04 -9.98
CA ARG A 77 -10.86 2.42 -9.74
C ARG A 77 -11.07 2.86 -8.28
N HIS A 78 -12.15 2.42 -7.62
CA HIS A 78 -12.39 2.74 -6.20
C HIS A 78 -11.40 2.00 -5.29
N ALA A 79 -11.08 0.73 -5.62
CA ALA A 79 -10.06 -0.02 -4.91
C ALA A 79 -8.68 0.63 -5.01
N ALA A 80 -8.31 1.12 -6.20
CA ALA A 80 -7.06 1.84 -6.42
C ALA A 80 -7.00 3.14 -5.59
N TRP A 81 -8.06 3.95 -5.63
CA TRP A 81 -8.12 5.20 -4.86
C TRP A 81 -8.07 4.96 -3.35
N LEU A 82 -8.79 3.96 -2.83
CA LEU A 82 -8.81 3.69 -1.40
C LEU A 82 -7.48 3.17 -0.88
N ILE A 83 -6.91 2.16 -1.55
CA ILE A 83 -5.63 1.60 -1.09
C ILE A 83 -4.50 2.62 -1.28
N GLY A 84 -4.56 3.44 -2.35
CA GLY A 84 -3.65 4.56 -2.55
C GLY A 84 -3.76 5.63 -1.45
N LEU A 85 -4.97 6.07 -1.11
CA LEU A 85 -5.19 7.09 -0.07
C LEU A 85 -4.85 6.56 1.33
N LEU A 86 -5.19 5.31 1.65
CA LEU A 86 -4.82 4.67 2.91
C LEU A 86 -3.30 4.54 3.02
N GLY A 87 -2.64 4.10 1.96
CA GLY A 87 -1.18 4.01 1.92
C GLY A 87 -0.51 5.37 2.11
N LEU A 88 -1.04 6.42 1.45
CA LEU A 88 -0.56 7.79 1.61
C LEU A 88 -0.75 8.30 3.05
N GLY A 89 -1.94 8.11 3.62
CA GLY A 89 -2.25 8.54 4.98
C GLY A 89 -1.40 7.84 6.03
N LEU A 90 -1.20 6.53 5.89
CA LEU A 90 -0.37 5.75 6.81
C LEU A 90 1.10 6.18 6.70
N PHE A 91 1.61 6.37 5.48
CA PHE A 91 2.97 6.86 5.24
C PHE A 91 3.17 8.26 5.82
N ALA A 92 2.23 9.18 5.59
CA ALA A 92 2.28 10.53 6.15
C ALA A 92 2.25 10.52 7.68
N GLY A 93 1.41 9.66 8.28
CA GLY A 93 1.35 9.47 9.73
C GLY A 93 2.68 8.97 10.31
N VAL A 94 3.25 7.91 9.74
CA VAL A 94 4.55 7.35 10.17
C VAL A 94 5.68 8.37 10.01
N GLN A 95 5.73 9.08 8.89
CA GLN A 95 6.74 10.11 8.66
C GLN A 95 6.59 11.33 9.58
N GLY A 96 5.39 11.58 10.12
CA GLY A 96 5.12 12.64 11.09
C GLY A 96 5.46 12.26 12.54
N HIS A 97 5.46 10.97 12.88
CA HIS A 97 5.85 10.48 14.20
C HIS A 97 7.38 10.60 14.39
N GLY A 98 7.82 11.64 15.10
CA GLY A 98 9.22 11.88 15.44
C GLY A 98 9.88 13.06 14.70
N THR A 99 9.25 13.59 13.64
CA THR A 99 9.62 14.89 13.07
C THR A 99 8.64 15.95 13.58
N GLY A 100 8.81 16.35 14.84
CA GLY A 100 8.02 17.45 15.37
C GLY A 100 8.21 18.69 14.50
N LEU A 101 7.11 19.29 14.04
CA LEU A 101 7.10 20.68 13.56
C LEU A 101 7.68 21.66 14.60
N PHE A 102 7.83 21.21 15.84
CA PHE A 102 8.24 21.97 17.01
C PHE A 102 9.65 21.67 17.54
N THR A 103 10.44 20.82 16.86
CA THR A 103 11.84 20.52 17.26
C THR A 103 12.88 20.93 16.22
N ILE A 104 12.55 21.86 15.34
CA ILE A 104 13.41 22.22 14.20
C ILE A 104 14.32 23.41 14.57
N ALA A 105 15.62 23.14 14.66
CA ALA A 105 16.70 24.13 14.63
C ALA A 105 16.56 25.05 13.39
N PRO A 106 17.08 26.29 13.41
CA PRO A 106 16.86 27.27 12.34
C PRO A 106 17.25 26.68 10.97
N ILE A 107 16.24 26.34 10.16
CA ILE A 107 16.45 25.66 8.86
C ILE A 107 16.35 26.69 7.74
N ASP A 108 17.32 26.62 6.83
CA ASP A 108 17.41 27.44 5.62
C ASP A 108 16.22 27.14 4.68
N THR A 109 15.47 28.15 4.25
CA THR A 109 14.17 28.03 3.54
C THR A 109 14.26 27.18 2.27
N ARG A 110 15.42 27.22 1.59
CA ARG A 110 15.68 26.42 0.37
C ARG A 110 15.86 24.93 0.68
N SER A 111 16.51 24.60 1.80
CA SER A 111 16.68 23.22 2.26
C SER A 111 15.35 22.61 2.71
N TRP A 112 14.46 23.44 3.27
CA TRP A 112 13.11 23.04 3.67
C TRP A 112 12.22 22.68 2.48
N LEU A 113 12.19 23.52 1.43
CA LEU A 113 11.40 23.25 0.23
C LEU A 113 11.86 21.99 -0.50
N LEU A 114 13.17 21.76 -0.58
CA LEU A 114 13.73 20.53 -1.17
C LEU A 114 13.40 19.29 -0.32
N GLY A 115 13.49 19.39 1.00
CA GLY A 115 13.10 18.32 1.92
C GLY A 115 11.60 18.00 1.85
N LEU A 116 10.75 19.02 1.72
CA LEU A 116 9.32 18.85 1.52
C LEU A 116 9.02 18.19 0.18
N ALA A 117 9.63 18.65 -0.90
CA ALA A 117 9.48 18.07 -2.24
C ALA A 117 9.92 16.60 -2.30
N ALA A 118 11.01 16.24 -1.63
CA ALA A 118 11.46 14.86 -1.54
C ALA A 118 10.49 13.98 -0.74
N LYS A 119 9.99 14.47 0.39
CA LYS A 119 8.98 13.75 1.22
C LYS A 119 7.66 13.57 0.47
N THR A 120 7.19 14.59 -0.26
CA THR A 120 5.96 14.50 -1.05
C THR A 120 6.13 13.58 -2.24
N ALA A 121 7.26 13.65 -2.97
CA ALA A 121 7.56 12.73 -4.05
C ALA A 121 7.59 11.27 -3.59
N LEU A 122 8.21 11.00 -2.44
CA LEU A 122 8.22 9.66 -1.85
C LEU A 122 6.82 9.20 -1.43
N GLY A 123 6.04 10.08 -0.80
CA GLY A 123 4.64 9.79 -0.46
C GLY A 123 3.77 9.47 -1.67
N ILE A 124 3.93 10.23 -2.77
CA ILE A 124 3.24 9.97 -4.04
C ILE A 124 3.67 8.62 -4.62
N ALA A 125 4.96 8.29 -4.60
CA ALA A 125 5.46 7.01 -5.07
C ALA A 125 4.89 5.82 -4.27
N VAL A 126 4.82 5.96 -2.94
CA VAL A 126 4.20 4.95 -2.06
C VAL A 126 2.70 4.83 -2.33
N ALA A 127 1.99 5.95 -2.51
CA ALA A 127 0.56 5.96 -2.83
C ALA A 127 0.27 5.29 -4.18
N ALA A 128 1.11 5.55 -5.19
CA ALA A 128 1.00 4.94 -6.51
C ALA A 128 1.26 3.43 -6.45
N ALA A 129 2.26 2.99 -5.69
CA ALA A 129 2.53 1.58 -5.46
C ALA A 129 1.36 0.88 -4.74
N ALA A 130 0.83 1.50 -3.69
CA ALA A 130 -0.34 1.01 -2.96
C ALA A 130 -1.58 0.92 -3.87
N ALA A 131 -1.82 1.93 -4.71
CA ALA A 131 -2.89 1.89 -5.71
C ALA A 131 -2.69 0.73 -6.72
N GLY A 132 -1.45 0.50 -7.16
CA GLY A 132 -1.10 -0.64 -8.02
C GLY A 132 -1.41 -1.99 -7.37
N ILE A 133 -1.06 -2.15 -6.09
CA ILE A 133 -1.43 -3.34 -5.30
C ILE A 133 -2.94 -3.53 -5.28
N GLY A 134 -3.70 -2.46 -5.02
CA GLY A 134 -5.16 -2.51 -5.02
C GLY A 134 -5.78 -2.91 -6.35
N ILE A 135 -5.18 -2.47 -7.47
CA ILE A 135 -5.60 -2.88 -8.82
C ILE A 135 -5.33 -4.38 -9.03
N VAL A 136 -4.15 -4.87 -8.66
CA VAL A 136 -3.81 -6.30 -8.79
C VAL A 136 -4.75 -7.16 -7.95
N MET A 137 -5.00 -6.77 -6.70
CA MET A 137 -5.96 -7.44 -5.83
C MET A 137 -7.35 -7.46 -6.43
N TRP A 138 -7.83 -6.34 -6.97
CA TRP A 138 -9.14 -6.26 -7.62
C TRP A 138 -9.22 -7.16 -8.86
N ARG A 139 -8.16 -7.18 -9.70
CA ARG A 139 -8.11 -8.07 -10.87
C ARG A 139 -8.16 -9.54 -10.47
N ILE A 140 -7.47 -9.93 -9.41
CA ILE A 140 -7.50 -11.32 -8.92
C ILE A 140 -8.88 -11.67 -8.36
N ALA A 141 -9.44 -10.79 -7.52
CA ALA A 141 -10.74 -11.01 -6.89
C ALA A 141 -11.89 -11.10 -7.90
N TYR A 142 -11.86 -10.26 -8.95
CA TYR A 142 -12.96 -10.12 -9.92
C TYR A 142 -12.65 -10.68 -11.32
N SER A 143 -11.50 -11.33 -11.54
CA SER A 143 -11.25 -12.04 -12.79
C SER A 143 -12.29 -13.14 -13.01
N SER A 144 -13.18 -12.96 -13.98
CA SER A 144 -14.12 -14.00 -14.38
C SER A 144 -13.33 -15.20 -14.93
N ILE A 145 -13.66 -16.41 -14.47
CA ILE A 145 -13.22 -17.62 -15.18
C ILE A 145 -13.86 -17.52 -16.57
N ARG A 146 -13.02 -17.37 -17.60
CA ARG A 146 -13.42 -17.66 -18.98
C ARG A 146 -12.78 -19.01 -19.31
N SER A 147 -13.48 -20.07 -18.94
CA SER A 147 -13.55 -21.41 -19.58
C SER A 147 -14.22 -22.36 -18.59
#